data_AF-A0A3N5Z1C5-F1
#
_entry.id   AF-A0A3N5Z1C5-F1
#
_cell.length_a   1.000
_cell.length_b   1.000
_cell.length_c   1.000
_cell.angle_alpha   90.00
_cell.angle_beta   90.00
_cell.angle_gamma   90.00
#
_symmetry.space_group_name_H-M   'P 1'
#
loop_
_entity.id
_entity.type
_entity.pdbx_description
1 polymer ?
#
loop_
_entity_poly.entity_id
_entity_poly.type
_entity_poly.pdbx_seq_one_letter_code
_entity_poly.pdbx_strand_id
1 'polypeptide(L)'
;MKCLLITGLVTLLAPTLSACNTGAPPVASGETSVTGAAEGKFIHQGVKLTNKDADGYVIPIGKANIVCVITDTGMAGCGAFDVLALDSFTYPAVKIKSSTGNTIATIDDLLAGTVKEVNKEAAKFGIKVGMTGREALDLL
;
A
#
# COMPACT_ATOMS: atom_id res chain seq x y z
N MET A 1 -56.09 17.28 -47.97
CA MET A 1 -56.29 15.87 -47.52
C MET A 1 -54.92 15.27 -47.22
N LYS A 2 -54.78 14.62 -46.05
CA LYS A 2 -53.57 14.01 -45.42
C LYS A 2 -52.49 15.04 -45.01
N CYS A 3 -52.22 15.40 -43.75
CA CYS A 3 -52.28 14.75 -42.42
C CYS A 3 -51.44 13.47 -42.32
N LEU A 4 -50.21 13.59 -41.80
CA LEU A 4 -49.75 12.79 -40.65
C LEU A 4 -48.45 13.36 -40.05
N LEU A 5 -48.55 13.77 -38.79
CA LEU A 5 -47.45 13.99 -37.85
C LEU A 5 -46.94 12.64 -37.35
N ILE A 6 -45.62 12.43 -37.28
CA ILE A 6 -45.02 11.51 -36.30
C ILE A 6 -43.74 12.14 -35.75
N THR A 7 -43.91 12.70 -34.54
CA THR A 7 -42.90 12.92 -33.50
C THR A 7 -42.39 11.58 -32.97
N GLY A 8 -41.09 11.48 -32.67
CA GLY A 8 -40.52 10.33 -31.95
C GLY A 8 -38.98 10.38 -31.95
N LEU A 9 -38.39 11.12 -30.99
CA LEU A 9 -37.84 10.58 -29.75
C LEU A 9 -36.38 10.09 -29.93
N VAL A 10 -35.47 11.03 -29.74
CA VAL A 10 -34.04 10.82 -29.52
C VAL A 10 -33.87 9.94 -28.28
N THR A 11 -33.21 8.79 -28.41
CA THR A 11 -32.69 8.03 -27.28
C THR A 11 -31.19 7.82 -27.48
N LEU A 12 -30.40 8.63 -26.76
CA LEU A 12 -28.98 8.40 -26.53
C LEU A 12 -28.83 7.10 -25.71
N LEU A 13 -28.21 6.08 -26.29
CA LEU A 13 -27.66 4.95 -25.56
C LEU A 13 -26.20 5.25 -25.24
N ALA A 14 -25.93 5.61 -23.99
CA ALA A 14 -24.59 5.62 -23.43
C ALA A 14 -24.15 4.17 -23.15
N PRO A 15 -22.94 3.74 -23.55
CA PRO A 15 -22.38 2.48 -23.08
C PRO A 15 -21.89 2.67 -21.63
N THR A 16 -22.44 1.86 -20.74
CA THR A 16 -21.99 1.74 -19.35
C THR A 16 -20.59 1.13 -19.33
N LEU A 17 -19.61 1.92 -18.86
CA LEU A 17 -18.28 1.43 -18.51
C LEU A 17 -18.44 0.43 -17.35
N SER A 18 -18.27 -0.85 -17.67
CA SER A 18 -18.15 -1.92 -16.69
C SER A 18 -16.88 -1.69 -15.87
N ALA A 19 -17.05 -1.43 -14.57
CA ALA A 19 -15.96 -1.40 -13.61
C ALA A 19 -15.29 -2.78 -13.55
N CYS A 20 -14.04 -2.87 -13.99
CA CYS A 20 -13.19 -4.02 -13.72
C CYS A 20 -12.85 -4.01 -12.23
N ASN A 21 -13.60 -4.80 -11.47
CA ASN A 21 -13.33 -5.14 -10.08
C ASN A 21 -12.07 -6.03 -10.03
N THR A 22 -10.87 -5.44 -9.99
CA THR A 22 -9.65 -6.18 -9.61
C THR A 22 -9.59 -6.22 -8.10
N GLY A 23 -10.43 -7.05 -7.50
CA GLY A 23 -10.26 -7.46 -6.11
C GLY A 23 -8.90 -8.15 -6.01
N ALA A 24 -7.96 -7.51 -5.32
CA ALA A 24 -6.77 -8.20 -4.85
C ALA A 24 -7.22 -9.44 -4.06
N PRO A 25 -6.59 -10.61 -4.26
CA PRO A 25 -6.94 -11.79 -3.50
C PRO A 25 -6.74 -11.50 -2.00
N PRO A 26 -7.65 -11.96 -1.12
CA PRO A 26 -7.43 -11.87 0.31
C PRO A 26 -6.12 -12.59 0.63
N VAL A 27 -5.19 -11.88 1.26
CA VAL A 27 -3.96 -12.46 1.79
C VAL A 27 -4.39 -13.41 2.90
N ALA A 28 -4.55 -14.68 2.54
CA ALA A 28 -4.84 -15.74 3.48
C ALA A 28 -3.65 -15.80 4.46
N SER A 29 -3.93 -15.47 5.72
CA SER A 29 -3.06 -15.67 6.87
C SER A 29 -2.88 -17.17 7.11
N GLY A 30 -2.10 -17.81 6.24
CA GLY A 30 -1.59 -19.16 6.46
C GLY A 30 -0.40 -19.10 7.39
N GLU A 31 -0.62 -19.47 8.66
CA GLU A 31 0.46 -19.71 9.62
C GLU A 31 1.30 -20.90 9.14
N THR A 32 2.44 -20.63 8.50
CA THR A 32 3.46 -21.66 8.24
C THR A 32 4.60 -21.45 9.21
N SER A 33 4.58 -22.23 10.29
CA SER A 33 5.63 -22.32 11.29
C SER A 33 6.87 -23.03 10.71
N VAL A 34 7.74 -22.26 10.06
CA VAL A 34 9.11 -22.70 9.80
C VAL A 34 9.90 -22.59 11.11
N THR A 35 10.18 -23.74 11.70
CA THR A 35 10.96 -23.87 12.93
C THR A 35 12.44 -23.65 12.64
N GLY A 36 12.99 -22.54 13.17
CA GLY A 36 14.44 -22.41 13.37
C GLY A 36 15.09 -21.16 12.78
N ALA A 37 14.88 -19.98 13.39
CA ALA A 37 15.86 -18.89 13.48
C ALA A 37 15.31 -17.81 14.43
N ALA A 38 16.01 -17.55 15.55
CA ALA A 38 15.75 -16.51 16.57
C ALA A 38 14.30 -16.38 17.07
N GLU A 39 14.06 -16.64 18.36
CA GLU A 39 12.75 -16.53 19.01
C GLU A 39 12.20 -15.09 18.96
N GLY A 40 11.57 -14.75 17.85
CA GLY A 40 10.89 -13.49 17.61
C GLY A 40 9.47 -13.78 17.18
N LYS A 41 8.51 -13.46 18.03
CA LYS A 41 7.09 -13.56 17.66
C LYS A 41 6.85 -12.63 16.46
N PHE A 42 6.44 -13.19 15.34
CA PHE A 42 5.91 -12.43 14.20
C PHE A 42 4.67 -11.67 14.66
N ILE A 43 4.62 -10.37 14.39
CA ILE A 43 3.49 -9.52 14.77
C ILE A 43 2.79 -9.08 13.49
N HIS A 44 1.51 -9.36 13.43
CA HIS A 44 0.57 -8.76 12.47
C HIS A 44 -0.44 -7.94 13.26
N GLN A 45 -0.71 -6.71 12.81
CA GLN A 45 -1.75 -5.87 13.38
C GLN A 45 -2.37 -4.98 12.30
N GLY A 46 -3.67 -4.71 12.45
CA GLY A 46 -4.35 -3.70 11.63
C GLY A 46 -3.88 -2.29 11.98
N VAL A 47 -3.69 -1.46 10.97
CA VAL A 47 -3.28 -0.07 11.07
C VAL A 47 -4.38 0.81 10.49
N LYS A 48 -5.01 1.63 11.35
CA LYS A 48 -5.96 2.65 10.91
C LYS A 48 -5.21 3.84 10.30
N LEU A 49 -5.38 4.02 9.00
CA LEU A 49 -4.95 5.20 8.25
C LEU A 49 -6.12 6.21 8.18
N THR A 50 -5.91 7.37 7.58
CA THR A 50 -6.90 8.46 7.59
C THR A 50 -8.19 8.04 6.88
N ASN A 51 -8.08 7.37 5.74
CA ASN A 51 -9.23 7.01 4.90
C ASN A 51 -9.35 5.50 4.62
N LYS A 52 -8.46 4.67 5.17
CA LYS A 52 -8.40 3.23 4.88
C LYS A 52 -7.79 2.42 6.02
N ASP A 53 -7.92 1.11 5.90
CA ASP A 53 -7.22 0.14 6.74
C ASP A 53 -5.98 -0.40 6.01
N ALA A 54 -4.97 -0.74 6.78
CA ALA A 54 -3.72 -1.33 6.28
C ALA A 54 -3.25 -2.44 7.21
N ASP A 55 -2.41 -3.33 6.70
CA ASP A 55 -1.81 -4.42 7.46
C ASP A 55 -0.37 -4.10 7.81
N GLY A 56 -0.06 -4.06 9.09
CA GLY A 56 1.29 -3.86 9.60
C GLY A 56 1.94 -5.18 10.01
N TYR A 57 3.20 -5.34 9.64
CA TYR A 57 3.99 -6.53 9.94
C TYR A 57 5.30 -6.16 10.61
N VAL A 58 5.65 -6.89 11.66
CA VAL A 58 6.95 -6.83 12.34
C VAL A 58 7.52 -8.24 12.38
N ILE A 59 8.67 -8.42 11.72
CA ILE A 59 9.39 -9.69 11.64
C ILE A 59 10.73 -9.52 12.35
N PRO A 60 10.88 -10.02 13.58
CA PRO A 60 12.17 -9.98 14.26
C PRO A 60 13.13 -10.95 13.59
N ILE A 61 14.31 -10.46 13.20
CA ILE A 61 15.39 -11.26 12.59
C ILE A 61 16.60 -11.39 13.55
N GLY A 62 16.32 -11.37 14.86
CA GLY A 62 17.29 -11.46 15.94
C GLY A 62 17.92 -10.13 16.32
N LYS A 63 18.67 -9.48 15.41
CA LYS A 63 19.39 -8.22 15.71
C LYS A 63 18.63 -6.95 15.33
N ALA A 64 17.60 -7.08 14.51
CA ALA A 64 16.78 -6.00 14.00
C ALA A 64 15.37 -6.51 13.71
N ASN A 65 14.46 -5.59 13.42
CA ASN A 65 13.13 -5.91 12.94
C ASN A 65 12.99 -5.49 11.48
N ILE A 66 12.38 -6.36 10.68
CA ILE A 66 11.86 -6.00 9.38
C ILE A 66 10.43 -5.53 9.60
N VAL A 67 10.17 -4.26 9.30
CA VAL A 67 8.87 -3.63 9.53
C VAL A 67 8.33 -3.11 8.21
N CYS A 68 7.08 -3.44 7.91
CA CYS A 68 6.36 -2.85 6.80
C CYS A 68 4.89 -2.64 7.15
N VAL A 69 4.26 -1.74 6.41
CA VAL A 69 2.81 -1.57 6.36
C VAL A 69 2.38 -1.65 4.91
N ILE A 70 1.37 -2.48 4.64
CA ILE A 70 0.84 -2.77 3.31
C ILE A 70 -0.60 -2.26 3.25
N THR A 71 -0.91 -1.50 2.22
CA THR A 71 -2.27 -1.05 1.88
C THR A 71 -2.83 -1.87 0.73
N ASP A 72 -4.03 -1.53 0.29
CA ASP A 72 -4.66 -2.08 -0.92
C ASP A 72 -3.88 -1.78 -2.20
N THR A 73 -3.07 -0.70 -2.22
CA THR A 73 -2.37 -0.24 -3.43
C THR A 73 -0.86 -0.48 -3.39
N GLY A 74 -0.23 -0.40 -2.22
CA GLY A 74 1.23 -0.42 -2.12
C GLY A 74 1.75 -0.64 -0.71
N MET A 75 3.03 -0.32 -0.47
CA MET A 75 3.64 -0.51 0.85
C MET A 75 4.59 0.61 1.27
N ALA A 76 4.76 0.75 2.59
CA ALA A 76 5.90 1.41 3.20
C ALA A 76 6.76 0.38 3.94
N GLY A 77 8.07 0.37 3.69
CA GLY A 77 9.02 -0.56 4.30
C GLY A 77 10.13 0.16 5.04
N CYS A 78 10.68 -0.49 6.07
CA CYS A 78 11.91 -0.03 6.71
C CYS A 78 13.12 -0.14 5.75
N GLY A 79 14.30 0.31 6.21
CA GLY A 79 15.51 0.36 5.39
C GLY A 79 15.99 -0.98 4.79
N ALA A 80 15.45 -2.11 5.24
CA ALA A 80 15.78 -3.43 4.71
C ALA A 80 15.07 -3.76 3.37
N PHE A 81 14.04 -3.02 2.98
CA PHE A 81 13.33 -3.23 1.71
C PHE A 81 14.03 -2.51 0.56
N ASP A 82 14.29 -3.23 -0.54
CA ASP A 82 14.71 -2.62 -1.80
C ASP A 82 13.49 -2.17 -2.60
N VAL A 83 13.11 -0.90 -2.41
CA VAL A 83 11.91 -0.34 -3.05
C VAL A 83 12.09 -0.05 -4.53
N LEU A 84 13.33 0.11 -4.99
CA LEU A 84 13.61 0.28 -6.42
C LEU A 84 13.51 -1.06 -7.16
N ALA A 85 13.89 -2.17 -6.52
CA ALA A 85 13.64 -3.49 -7.09
C ALA A 85 12.13 -3.75 -7.31
N LEU A 86 11.27 -3.22 -6.41
CA LEU A 86 9.81 -3.35 -6.52
C LEU A 86 9.20 -2.64 -7.74
N ASP A 87 9.89 -1.65 -8.34
CA ASP A 87 9.44 -1.04 -9.60
C ASP A 87 9.38 -2.05 -10.75
N SER A 88 10.25 -3.07 -10.75
CA SER A 88 10.24 -4.12 -11.78
C SER A 88 8.98 -4.97 -11.74
N PHE A 89 8.28 -4.98 -10.60
CA PHE A 89 7.00 -5.64 -10.38
C PHE A 89 5.82 -4.68 -10.50
N THR A 90 6.06 -3.44 -10.95
CA THR A 90 5.05 -2.38 -10.99
C THR A 90 4.37 -2.13 -9.64
N TYR A 91 5.08 -2.40 -8.53
CA TYR A 91 4.50 -2.36 -7.19
C TYR A 91 4.87 -1.04 -6.48
N PRO A 92 3.89 -0.17 -6.13
CA PRO A 92 4.16 1.08 -5.43
C PRO A 92 4.77 0.87 -4.04
N ALA A 93 5.98 1.38 -3.82
CA ALA A 93 6.67 1.20 -2.56
C ALA A 93 7.52 2.41 -2.15
N VAL A 94 7.58 2.65 -0.85
CA VAL A 94 8.44 3.69 -0.24
C VAL A 94 9.30 3.14 0.88
N LYS A 95 10.54 3.63 0.95
CA LYS A 95 11.50 3.28 2.00
C LYS A 95 11.48 4.38 3.06
N ILE A 96 11.21 3.98 4.30
CA ILE A 96 11.17 4.89 5.43
C ILE A 96 12.48 4.78 6.22
N LYS A 97 13.03 5.93 6.59
CA LYS A 97 14.09 6.05 7.60
C LYS A 97 13.48 6.51 8.93
N SER A 98 14.07 6.08 10.03
CA SER A 98 13.70 6.62 11.35
C SER A 98 14.00 8.12 11.42
N SER A 99 13.13 8.86 12.10
CA SER A 99 13.32 10.27 12.43
C SER A 99 14.34 10.49 13.55
N THR A 100 14.58 9.48 14.40
CA THR A 100 15.47 9.57 15.57
C THR A 100 16.89 9.06 15.32
N GLY A 101 17.19 8.60 14.10
CA GLY A 101 18.50 8.03 13.73
C GLY A 101 18.71 6.57 14.15
N ASN A 102 17.78 5.99 14.91
CA ASN A 102 17.78 4.57 15.29
C ASN A 102 17.18 3.67 14.18
N THR A 103 17.24 2.35 14.35
CA THR A 103 16.54 1.41 13.45
C THR A 103 15.05 1.45 13.72
N ILE A 104 14.23 1.34 12.67
CA ILE A 104 12.77 1.20 12.80
C ILE A 104 12.46 -0.16 13.42
N ALA A 105 11.90 -0.19 14.63
CA ALA A 105 11.63 -1.41 15.37
C ALA A 105 10.14 -1.75 15.42
N THR A 106 9.28 -0.75 15.34
CA THR A 106 7.82 -0.87 15.47
C THR A 106 7.09 -0.23 14.29
N ILE A 107 5.79 -0.51 14.17
CA ILE A 107 4.93 0.13 13.18
C ILE A 107 4.80 1.62 13.47
N ASP A 108 4.76 2.04 14.74
CA ASP A 108 4.70 3.47 15.09
C ASP A 108 5.96 4.21 14.66
N ASP A 109 7.14 3.59 14.79
CA ASP A 109 8.39 4.14 14.26
C ASP A 109 8.35 4.31 12.73
N LEU A 110 7.73 3.35 12.02
CA LEU A 110 7.56 3.42 10.58
C LEU A 110 6.61 4.55 10.19
N LEU A 111 5.48 4.69 10.88
CA LEU A 111 4.49 5.73 10.61
C LEU A 111 5.02 7.15 10.89
N ALA A 112 5.79 7.31 11.96
CA ALA A 112 6.43 8.57 12.34
C ALA A 112 7.74 8.85 11.60
N GLY A 113 8.28 7.83 10.92
CA GLY A 113 9.50 7.95 10.13
C GLY A 113 9.32 8.82 8.89
N THR A 114 10.43 9.13 8.22
CA THR A 114 10.46 9.97 7.03
C THR A 114 10.75 9.14 5.79
N VAL A 115 9.99 9.36 4.72
CA VAL A 115 10.25 8.81 3.40
C VAL A 115 11.63 9.24 2.93
N LYS A 116 12.52 8.26 2.72
CA LYS A 116 13.89 8.46 2.24
C LYS A 116 14.02 8.14 0.75
N GLU A 117 13.25 7.19 0.25
CA GLU A 117 13.26 6.75 -1.14
C GLU A 117 11.84 6.44 -1.58
N VAL A 118 11.52 6.82 -2.81
CA VAL A 118 10.21 6.62 -3.44
C VAL A 118 10.49 5.99 -4.78
N ASN A 119 9.83 4.88 -5.08
CA ASN A 119 9.96 4.23 -6.37
C ASN A 119 9.06 4.91 -7.43
N LYS A 120 9.29 4.61 -8.71
CA LYS A 120 8.57 5.28 -9.81
C LYS A 120 7.07 5.08 -9.71
N GLU A 121 6.62 3.91 -9.29
CA GLU A 121 5.19 3.59 -9.18
C GLU A 121 4.52 4.37 -8.04
N ALA A 122 5.15 4.46 -6.87
CA ALA A 122 4.66 5.26 -5.74
C ALA A 122 4.67 6.77 -6.03
N ALA A 123 5.64 7.26 -6.81
CA ALA A 123 5.69 8.68 -7.17
C ALA A 123 4.45 9.15 -7.96
N LYS A 124 3.76 8.25 -8.67
CA LYS A 124 2.53 8.56 -9.42
C LYS A 124 1.36 8.94 -8.49
N PHE A 125 1.39 8.50 -7.24
CA PHE A 125 0.42 8.86 -6.20
C PHE A 125 0.72 10.20 -5.51
N GLY A 126 1.76 10.92 -5.98
CA GLY A 126 2.14 12.21 -5.43
C GLY A 126 3.06 12.14 -4.22
N ILE A 127 3.53 10.94 -3.87
CA ILE A 127 4.41 10.71 -2.72
C ILE A 127 5.81 11.26 -2.99
N LYS A 128 6.40 11.91 -1.99
CA LYS A 128 7.70 12.59 -2.10
C LYS A 128 8.60 12.24 -0.93
N VAL A 129 9.91 12.28 -1.19
CA VAL A 129 10.93 12.24 -0.14
C VAL A 129 10.68 13.38 0.85
N GLY A 130 10.75 13.08 2.14
CA GLY A 130 10.48 14.05 3.21
C GLY A 130 9.08 13.95 3.82
N MET A 131 8.12 13.29 3.17
CA MET A 131 6.82 12.96 3.78
C MET A 131 7.00 12.01 4.97
N THR A 132 6.06 12.02 5.90
CA THR A 132 5.97 10.99 6.94
C THR A 132 5.52 9.65 6.36
N GLY A 133 5.82 8.55 7.04
CA GLY A 133 5.32 7.22 6.66
C GLY A 133 3.80 7.18 6.59
N ARG A 134 3.12 7.83 7.55
CA ARG A 134 1.65 7.94 7.55
C ARG A 134 1.10 8.71 6.33
N GLU A 135 1.65 9.87 6.00
CA GLU A 135 1.23 10.63 4.81
C GLU A 135 1.44 9.84 3.52
N ALA A 136 2.54 9.10 3.41
CA ALA A 136 2.79 8.27 2.24
C ALA A 136 1.79 7.13 2.12
N LEU A 137 1.50 6.43 3.23
CA LEU A 137 0.54 5.33 3.27
C LEU A 137 -0.91 5.80 3.05
N ASP A 138 -1.26 7.03 3.45
CA ASP A 138 -2.58 7.60 3.15
C ASP A 138 -2.81 7.80 1.64
N LEU A 139 -1.72 7.94 0.85
CA LEU A 139 -1.76 8.10 -0.61
C LEU A 139 -1.65 6.78 -1.38
N LEU A 140 -1.21 5.69 -0.74
CA LEU A 140 -1.18 4.34 -1.29
C LEU A 140 -2.50 3.65 -0.98
#